data_AF-A0A3S4CB74-F1
#
_entry.id   AF-A0A3S4CB74-F1
#
_cell.length_a   1.000
_cell.length_b   1.000
_cell.length_c   1.000
_cell.angle_alpha   90.00
_cell.angle_beta   90.00
_cell.angle_gamma   90.00
#
_symmetry.space_group_name_H-M   'P 1'
#
loop_
_entity.id
_entity.type
_entity.pdbx_description
1 polymer ?
#
loop_
_entity_poly.entity_id
_entity_poly.type
_entity_poly.pdbx_seq_one_letter_code
_entity_poly.pdbx_strand_id
1 'polypeptide(L)'
;MSTPKNPSNKRAQKANSGATHLSGYQLMWMLVTFDLPVETKQQRAAATKFRLALLDLGFEMSQFSNYLRFCKGKEQFEAYVRKIETHLPSMGNVYIFPFTDRQYENIVRFSDQGRRTPQKNPGQLALF
;
A
#
# COMPACT_ATOMS: atom_id res chain seq x y z
N MET A 1 -39.37 49.44 22.73
CA MET A 1 -37.96 49.02 22.89
C MET A 1 -37.90 47.51 22.78
N SER A 2 -37.13 47.05 21.80
CA SER A 2 -37.00 45.67 21.34
C SER A 2 -36.23 44.79 22.34
N THR A 3 -36.62 43.54 22.49
CA THR A 3 -35.80 42.37 22.12
C THR A 3 -36.65 41.08 22.20
N PRO A 4 -36.59 40.20 21.18
CA PRO A 4 -37.32 38.93 21.16
C PRO A 4 -36.53 37.80 21.83
N LYS A 5 -37.26 36.87 22.48
CA LYS A 5 -36.73 35.58 22.96
C LYS A 5 -36.38 34.69 21.77
N ASN A 6 -35.13 34.22 21.73
CA ASN A 6 -34.62 33.28 20.73
C ASN A 6 -34.83 31.83 21.23
N PRO A 7 -35.70 30.99 20.62
CA PRO A 7 -35.74 29.58 20.95
C PRO A 7 -34.65 28.85 20.15
N SER A 8 -33.57 28.48 20.84
CA SER A 8 -32.49 27.68 20.26
C SER A 8 -32.99 26.29 19.87
N ASN A 9 -32.83 26.03 18.58
CA ASN A 9 -33.19 24.84 17.82
C ASN A 9 -32.46 23.59 18.34
N LYS A 10 -33.05 22.86 19.30
CA LYS A 10 -32.60 21.52 19.73
C LYS A 10 -33.02 20.47 18.68
N ARG A 11 -32.37 20.44 17.51
CA ARG A 11 -32.47 19.32 16.55
C ARG A 11 -31.38 19.38 15.48
N ALA A 12 -30.13 19.27 15.89
CA ALA A 12 -29.01 18.99 14.97
C ALA A 12 -27.83 18.37 15.74
N GLN A 13 -28.07 17.31 16.51
CA GLN A 13 -27.00 16.46 17.05
C GLN A 13 -27.33 15.01 16.74
N LYS A 14 -27.07 14.60 15.49
CA LYS A 14 -26.91 13.20 15.08
C LYS A 14 -26.41 13.15 13.65
N ALA A 15 -25.09 13.29 13.48
CA ALA A 15 -24.31 12.73 12.38
C ALA A 15 -22.87 13.24 12.50
N ASN A 16 -22.08 12.60 13.35
CA ASN A 16 -20.65 12.52 13.08
C ASN A 16 -20.17 11.18 13.64
N SER A 17 -20.55 10.12 12.92
CA SER A 17 -19.91 8.81 13.02
C SER A 17 -18.43 9.03 12.71
N GLY A 18 -17.61 8.93 13.75
CA GLY A 18 -16.17 9.18 13.69
C GLY A 18 -15.51 8.28 12.66
N ALA A 19 -15.22 8.86 11.49
CA ALA A 19 -14.14 8.36 10.66
C ALA A 19 -12.86 8.53 11.49
N THR A 20 -12.30 7.42 11.97
CA THR A 20 -11.01 7.40 12.65
C THR A 20 -10.00 8.03 11.69
N HIS A 21 -9.58 9.25 12.01
CA HIS A 21 -8.60 9.99 11.24
C HIS A 21 -7.27 9.27 11.44
N LEU A 22 -6.94 8.35 10.53
CA LEU A 22 -5.65 7.66 10.54
C LEU A 22 -4.60 8.77 10.39
N SER A 23 -3.80 9.01 11.43
CA SER A 23 -2.72 9.99 11.31
C SER A 23 -1.75 9.48 10.24
N GLY A 24 -1.07 10.37 9.51
CA GLY A 24 -0.15 9.98 8.42
C GLY A 24 0.97 9.00 8.82
N TYR A 25 1.11 8.67 10.11
CA TYR A 25 2.00 7.65 10.64
C TYR A 25 1.42 6.22 10.61
N GLN A 26 0.14 6.03 10.25
CA GLN A 26 -0.51 4.71 10.23
C GLN A 26 -0.63 4.11 8.83
N LEU A 27 -0.35 4.88 7.78
CA LEU A 27 -0.43 4.44 6.38
C LEU A 27 0.97 4.13 5.87
N MET A 28 1.21 2.87 5.51
CA MET A 28 2.50 2.38 5.01
C MET A 28 2.31 1.68 3.67
N TRP A 29 3.34 1.69 2.84
CA TRP A 29 3.45 0.88 1.64
C TRP A 29 4.61 -0.11 1.81
N MET A 30 4.46 -1.30 1.24
CA MET A 30 5.49 -2.33 1.18
C MET A 30 5.85 -2.54 -0.29
N LEU A 31 7.11 -2.34 -0.64
CA LEU A 31 7.67 -2.77 -1.91
C LEU A 31 8.48 -4.04 -1.71
N VAL A 32 8.08 -5.10 -2.40
CA VAL A 32 8.88 -6.32 -2.55
C VAL A 32 9.55 -6.25 -3.91
N THR A 33 10.88 -6.28 -3.91
CA THR A 33 11.68 -6.37 -5.13
C THR A 33 12.53 -7.62 -5.10
N PHE A 34 12.74 -8.25 -6.25
CA PHE A 34 13.50 -9.49 -6.31
C PHE A 34 14.33 -9.64 -7.57
N ASP A 35 15.42 -10.38 -7.44
CA ASP A 35 16.22 -10.85 -8.56
C ASP A 35 16.42 -12.35 -8.40
N LEU A 36 15.70 -13.12 -9.21
CA LEU A 36 15.64 -14.57 -9.11
C LEU A 36 16.21 -15.19 -10.39
N PRO A 37 16.98 -16.29 -10.28
CA PRO A 37 17.50 -16.97 -11.46
C PRO A 37 16.35 -17.53 -12.30
N VAL A 38 16.53 -17.55 -13.63
CA VAL A 38 15.48 -17.95 -14.61
C VAL A 38 16.03 -18.75 -15.81
N GLU A 39 17.27 -19.22 -15.75
CA GLU A 39 17.93 -19.92 -16.85
C GLU A 39 17.34 -21.32 -17.08
N THR A 40 17.02 -22.04 -16.00
CA THR A 40 16.45 -23.39 -16.06
C THR A 40 14.92 -23.39 -15.93
N LYS A 41 14.27 -24.47 -16.38
CA LYS A 41 12.81 -24.64 -16.22
C LYS A 41 12.39 -24.63 -14.75
N GLN A 42 13.19 -25.23 -13.87
CA GLN A 42 12.91 -25.27 -12.43
C GLN A 42 13.03 -23.87 -11.81
N GLN A 43 14.06 -23.12 -12.18
CA GLN A 43 14.27 -21.73 -11.76
C GLN A 43 13.09 -20.83 -12.19
N ARG A 44 12.66 -20.90 -13.46
CA ARG A 44 11.47 -20.17 -13.94
C ARG A 44 10.20 -20.53 -13.19
N ALA A 45 10.01 -21.81 -12.89
CA ALA A 45 8.85 -22.27 -12.11
C ALA A 45 8.88 -21.73 -10.68
N ALA A 46 10.04 -21.72 -10.02
CA ALA A 46 10.21 -21.15 -8.68
C ALA A 46 9.95 -19.63 -8.67
N ALA A 47 10.52 -18.89 -9.63
CA ALA A 47 10.27 -17.46 -9.77
C ALA A 47 8.78 -17.15 -10.04
N THR A 48 8.14 -17.94 -10.90
CA THR A 48 6.70 -17.82 -11.16
C THR A 48 5.87 -18.11 -9.91
N LYS A 49 6.22 -19.14 -9.15
CA LYS A 49 5.54 -19.49 -7.90
C LYS A 49 5.63 -18.37 -6.87
N PHE A 50 6.81 -17.77 -6.68
CA PHE A 50 6.99 -16.65 -5.76
C PHE A 50 6.15 -15.43 -6.20
N ARG A 51 6.21 -15.10 -7.49
CA ARG A 51 5.42 -14.02 -8.09
C ARG A 51 3.91 -14.20 -7.85
N LEU A 52 3.40 -15.41 -8.08
CA LEU A 52 1.97 -15.72 -7.88
C LEU A 52 1.60 -15.64 -6.39
N ALA A 53 2.46 -16.12 -5.48
CA ALA A 53 2.22 -15.99 -4.05
C ALA A 53 2.11 -14.52 -3.61
N LEU A 54 2.90 -13.60 -4.17
CA LEU A 54 2.75 -12.16 -3.91
C LEU A 54 1.38 -11.65 -4.40
N LEU A 55 0.94 -12.05 -5.59
CA LEU A 55 -0.39 -11.68 -6.09
C LEU A 55 -1.52 -12.23 -5.20
N ASP A 56 -1.41 -13.48 -4.76
CA ASP A 56 -2.39 -14.11 -3.85
C ASP A 56 -2.44 -13.43 -2.48
N LEU A 57 -1.31 -12.86 -2.03
CA LEU A 57 -1.23 -12.01 -0.83
C LEU A 57 -1.78 -10.59 -1.06
N GLY A 58 -2.24 -10.27 -2.27
CA GLY A 58 -2.83 -9.00 -2.67
C GLY A 58 -1.80 -7.92 -3.05
N PHE A 59 -0.58 -8.29 -3.40
CA PHE A 59 0.36 -7.33 -3.97
C PHE A 59 -0.01 -7.01 -5.42
N GLU A 60 0.25 -5.78 -5.82
CA GLU A 60 0.09 -5.31 -7.19
C GLU A 60 1.45 -5.24 -7.89
N MET A 61 1.54 -5.75 -9.12
CA MET A 61 2.76 -5.65 -9.92
C MET A 61 2.95 -4.20 -10.38
N SER A 62 4.02 -3.55 -9.94
CA SER A 62 4.33 -2.17 -10.31
C SER A 62 5.26 -2.07 -11.52
N GLN A 63 6.28 -2.94 -11.56
CA GLN A 63 7.20 -3.17 -12.68
C GLN A 63 7.63 -4.63 -12.68
N PHE A 64 8.43 -5.04 -13.68
CA PHE A 64 9.07 -6.36 -13.61
C PHE A 64 9.86 -6.50 -12.30
N SER A 65 9.61 -7.63 -11.64
CA SER A 65 10.18 -7.98 -10.33
C SER A 65 9.95 -6.98 -9.19
N ASN A 66 8.95 -6.09 -9.31
CA ASN A 66 8.61 -5.11 -8.26
C ASN A 66 7.11 -5.17 -7.96
N TYR A 67 6.78 -5.38 -6.69
CA TYR A 67 5.43 -5.65 -6.21
C TYR A 67 5.10 -4.75 -5.02
N LEU A 68 4.01 -4.01 -5.10
CA LEU A 68 3.60 -3.04 -4.09
C LEU A 68 2.36 -3.50 -3.34
N ARG A 69 2.30 -3.17 -2.05
CA ARG A 69 1.09 -3.38 -1.23
C ARG A 69 0.92 -2.29 -0.21
N PHE A 70 -0.30 -1.79 -0.09
CA PHE A 70 -0.68 -0.91 1.00
C PHE A 70 -0.80 -1.71 2.32
N CYS A 71 -0.28 -1.14 3.40
CA CYS A 71 -0.29 -1.68 4.75
C CYS A 71 -0.89 -0.66 5.73
N LYS A 72 -1.86 -1.12 6.54
CA LYS A 72 -2.44 -0.37 7.67
C LYS A 72 -1.50 -0.41 8.89
N GLY A 73 -0.31 0.17 8.72
CA GLY A 73 0.69 0.34 9.76
C GLY A 73 1.64 -0.83 9.91
N LYS A 74 2.51 -0.72 10.92
CA LYS A 74 3.68 -1.60 11.10
C LYS A 74 3.32 -3.05 11.39
N GLU A 75 2.28 -3.29 12.19
CA GLU A 75 1.86 -4.65 12.55
C GLU A 75 1.43 -5.45 11.30
N GLN A 76 0.65 -4.82 10.40
CA GLN A 76 0.26 -5.46 9.16
C GLN A 76 1.46 -5.67 8.22
N PHE A 77 2.39 -4.71 8.17
CA PHE A 77 3.65 -4.88 7.44
C PHE A 77 4.42 -6.12 7.95
N GLU A 78 4.66 -6.23 9.25
CA GLU A 78 5.38 -7.36 9.86
C GLU A 78 4.65 -8.70 9.63
N ALA A 79 3.32 -8.69 9.68
CA ALA A 79 2.52 -9.87 9.35
C ALA A 79 2.70 -10.32 7.89
N TYR A 80 2.80 -9.39 6.93
CA TYR A 80 3.10 -9.73 5.54
C TYR A 80 4.54 -10.20 5.33
N VAL A 81 5.52 -9.63 6.04
CA VAL A 81 6.91 -10.12 6.00
C VAL A 81 6.94 -11.61 6.37
N ARG A 82 6.30 -12.00 7.48
CA ARG A 82 6.23 -13.41 7.91
C ARG A 82 5.55 -14.31 6.87
N LYS A 83 4.51 -13.82 6.20
CA LYS A 83 3.87 -14.58 5.11
C LYS A 83 4.80 -14.75 3.92
N ILE A 84 5.50 -13.68 3.50
CA ILE A 84 6.46 -13.71 2.39
C ILE A 84 7.60 -14.70 2.68
N GLU A 85 8.11 -14.73 3.92
CA GLU A 85 9.16 -15.65 4.35
C GLU A 85 8.80 -17.13 4.04
N THR A 86 7.53 -17.52 4.20
CA THR A 86 7.08 -18.89 3.90
C THR A 86 7.07 -19.24 2.40
N HIS A 87 7.15 -18.24 1.52
CA HIS A 87 7.13 -18.39 0.07
C HIS A 87 8.49 -18.15 -0.59
N LEU A 88 9.53 -17.82 0.18
CA LEU A 88 10.83 -17.47 -0.40
C LEU A 88 11.39 -18.61 -1.27
N PRO A 89 11.91 -18.29 -2.46
CA PRO A 89 12.62 -19.26 -3.29
C PRO A 89 13.96 -19.63 -2.63
N SER A 90 14.49 -20.81 -2.96
CA SER A 90 15.78 -21.29 -2.43
C SER A 90 17.01 -20.56 -2.99
N MET A 91 16.83 -19.76 -4.04
CA MET A 91 17.89 -19.03 -4.73
C MET A 91 17.41 -17.65 -5.14
N GLY A 92 18.35 -16.72 -5.30
CA GLY A 92 18.09 -15.34 -5.67
C GLY A 92 17.98 -14.42 -4.46
N ASN A 93 17.74 -13.14 -4.72
CA ASN A 93 17.65 -12.10 -3.71
C ASN A 93 16.24 -11.52 -3.66
N VAL A 94 15.74 -11.28 -2.45
CA VAL A 94 14.45 -10.61 -2.21
C VAL A 94 14.70 -9.51 -1.19
N TYR A 95 14.31 -8.28 -1.53
CA TYR A 95 14.35 -7.13 -0.62
C TYR A 95 12.95 -6.59 -0.38
N ILE A 96 12.69 -6.18 0.85
CA ILE A 96 11.39 -5.62 1.26
C ILE A 96 11.65 -4.22 1.83
N PHE A 97 11.05 -3.20 1.23
CA PHE A 97 11.18 -1.81 1.64
C PHE A 97 9.85 -1.28 2.18
N PRO A 98 9.81 -0.74 3.40
CA PRO A 98 8.69 0.05 3.88
C PRO A 98 8.78 1.49 3.36
N PHE A 99 7.65 2.05 2.94
CA PHE A 99 7.50 3.47 2.66
C PHE A 99 6.35 4.05 3.47
N THR A 100 6.45 5.32 3.84
CA THR A 100 5.28 6.10 4.26
C THR A 100 4.47 6.53 3.03
N ASP A 101 3.20 6.84 3.26
CA ASP A 101 2.31 7.37 2.23
C ASP A 101 2.91 8.62 1.52
N ARG A 102 3.55 9.51 2.29
CA ARG A 102 4.25 10.69 1.76
C ARG A 102 5.49 10.34 0.94
N GLN A 103 6.25 9.32 1.33
CA GLN A 103 7.39 8.86 0.53
C GLN A 103 6.92 8.27 -0.80
N TYR A 104 5.79 7.55 -0.80
CA TYR A 104 5.20 6.98 -1.99
C TYR A 104 4.75 8.05 -3.01
N GLU A 105 4.10 9.12 -2.55
CA GLU A 105 3.74 10.28 -3.39
C GLU A 105 4.97 10.92 -4.04
N ASN A 106 6.07 11.00 -3.29
CA ASN A 106 7.29 11.63 -3.75
C ASN A 106 8.13 10.76 -4.71
N ILE A 107 7.71 9.52 -4.99
CA ILE A 107 8.40 8.67 -5.97
C ILE A 107 8.35 9.37 -7.34
N VAL A 108 9.54 9.73 -7.85
CA VAL A 108 9.71 10.28 -9.19
C VAL A 108 9.59 9.16 -10.21
N ARG A 109 8.65 9.29 -11.14
CA ARG A 109 8.37 8.29 -12.18
C ARG A 109 8.60 8.89 -13.56
N PHE A 110 9.23 8.10 -14.42
CA PHE A 110 9.38 8.36 -15.84
C PHE A 110 8.74 7.21 -16.63
N SER A 111 8.06 7.52 -17.73
CA SER A 111 7.55 6.54 -18.69
C SER A 111 7.51 7.17 -20.07
N ASP A 112 7.79 6.42 -21.13
CA ASP A 112 7.69 6.89 -22.52
C ASP A 112 8.41 8.22 -22.77
N GLN A 113 9.61 8.36 -22.18
CA GLN A 113 10.51 9.52 -22.31
C GLN A 113 10.05 10.85 -21.67
N GLY A 114 9.10 10.84 -20.72
CA GLY A 114 8.67 12.03 -19.97
C GLY A 114 8.46 11.80 -18.46
N ARG A 115 8.56 12.87 -17.67
CA ARG A 115 8.23 12.85 -16.23
C ARG A 115 6.71 12.75 -16.07
N ARG A 116 6.23 11.75 -15.33
CA ARG A 116 4.80 11.65 -14.96
C ARG A 116 4.53 12.55 -13.76
N THR A 117 3.32 13.11 -13.73
CA THR A 117 2.81 13.75 -12.51
C THR A 117 2.78 12.71 -11.38
N PRO A 118 3.15 13.09 -10.15
CA PRO A 118 2.98 12.23 -8.99
C PRO A 118 1.55 11.68 -8.95
N GLN A 119 1.41 10.36 -8.75
CA GLN A 119 0.10 9.81 -8.45
C GLN A 119 -0.34 10.40 -7.10
N LYS A 120 -1.52 11.01 -7.07
CA LYS A 120 -2.19 11.26 -5.79
C LYS A 120 -2.47 9.92 -5.15
N ASN A 121 -2.19 9.78 -3.85
CA ASN A 121 -2.51 8.56 -3.15
C ASN A 121 -3.99 8.20 -3.38
N PRO A 122 -4.30 6.92 -3.66
CA PRO A 122 -5.68 6.50 -3.75
C PRO A 122 -6.36 6.96 -2.47
N GLY A 123 -7.38 7.81 -2.61
CA GLY A 123 -8.09 8.33 -1.45
C GLY A 123 -8.51 7.17 -0.56
N GLN A 124 -8.56 7.37 0.76
CA GLN A 124 -8.79 6.34 1.78
C GLN A 124 -9.97 5.37 1.47
N LEU A 125 -10.91 5.77 0.62
CA LEU A 125 -12.06 4.99 0.14
C LEU A 125 -11.75 3.97 -0.99
N ALA A 126 -10.60 4.03 -1.64
CA ALA A 126 -10.22 3.13 -2.74
C ALA A 126 -9.40 1.90 -2.29
N LEU A 127 -9.15 1.77 -0.98
CA LEU A 127 -8.30 0.73 -0.38
C LEU A 127 -9.10 -0.32 0.42
N PHE A 128 -10.43 -0.35 0.27
CA PHE A 128 -11.34 -1.26 0.97
C PHE A 128 -12.25 -1.99 -0.01
#